data_AF-A0A255TP59-F1
#
_entry.id   AF-A0A255TP59-F1
#
_cell.length_a   1.000
_cell.length_b   1.000
_cell.length_c   1.000
_cell.angle_alpha   90.00
_cell.angle_beta   90.00
_cell.angle_gamma   90.00
#
_symmetry.space_group_name_H-M   'P 1'
#
loop_
_entity.id
_entity.type
_entity.pdbx_description
1 polymer ?
#
loop_
_entity_poly.entity_id
_entity_poly.type
_entity_poly.pdbx_seq_one_letter_code
_entity_poly.pdbx_strand_id
1 'polypeptide(L)'
;MNFFEQGKKDLTQETEMEILQKQKHKQVFIGSTKKVPGHTMFSFNTVTKEIKIAPVKREAVIDYRTRTPRYKESIIIEKNCIYFQALNKKNFIKKLKRYGYTL
;
A
#
# COMPACT_ATOMS: atom_id res chain seq x y z
N MET A 1 -41.86 -3.93 18.53
CA MET A 1 -40.48 -4.10 18.01
C MET A 1 -40.04 -2.74 17.47
N ASN A 2 -39.08 -2.10 18.13
CA ASN A 2 -38.74 -0.69 17.92
C ASN A 2 -37.75 -0.53 16.76
N PHE A 3 -38.24 -0.02 15.63
CA PHE A 3 -37.45 0.34 14.43
C PHE A 3 -36.23 1.24 14.73
N PHE A 4 -36.32 2.08 15.77
CA PHE A 4 -35.25 3.01 16.17
C PHE A 4 -34.04 2.34 16.82
N GLU A 5 -34.23 1.21 17.51
CA GLU A 5 -33.14 0.43 18.12
C GLU A 5 -32.34 -0.33 17.06
N GLN A 6 -33.01 -0.74 15.98
CA GLN A 6 -32.40 -1.45 14.84
C GLN A 6 -31.45 -0.51 14.08
N GLY A 7 -31.91 0.69 13.69
CA GLY A 7 -31.10 1.63 12.91
C GLY A 7 -29.86 2.18 13.63
N LYS A 8 -29.85 2.22 14.98
CA LYS A 8 -28.65 2.58 15.76
C LYS A 8 -27.63 1.44 15.81
N LYS A 9 -28.07 0.19 15.85
CA LYS A 9 -27.19 -0.99 15.83
C LYS A 9 -26.56 -1.19 14.46
N ASP A 10 -27.30 -0.94 13.38
CA ASP A 10 -26.80 -1.12 12.02
C ASP A 10 -25.71 -0.07 11.70
N LEU A 11 -25.91 1.20 12.09
CA LEU A 11 -24.92 2.28 11.88
C LEU A 11 -23.61 2.06 12.66
N THR A 12 -23.68 1.55 13.90
CA THR A 12 -22.48 1.25 14.69
C THR A 12 -21.73 0.03 14.17
N GLN A 13 -22.44 -1.02 13.72
CA GLN A 13 -21.83 -2.20 13.11
C GLN A 13 -21.13 -1.88 11.78
N GLU A 14 -21.74 -1.07 10.93
CA GLU A 14 -21.12 -0.61 9.68
C GLU A 14 -19.84 0.19 9.94
N THR A 15 -19.88 1.09 10.93
CA THR A 15 -18.74 1.92 11.33
C THR A 15 -17.60 1.06 11.92
N GLU A 16 -17.93 0.07 12.76
CA GLU A 16 -16.96 -0.87 13.33
C GLU A 16 -16.33 -1.75 12.25
N MET A 17 -17.11 -2.25 11.30
CA MET A 17 -16.61 -3.05 10.17
C MET A 17 -15.69 -2.23 9.25
N GLU A 18 -16.02 -0.97 9.00
CA GLU A 18 -15.17 -0.06 8.22
C GLU A 18 -13.86 0.26 8.95
N ILE A 19 -13.91 0.48 10.27
CA ILE A 19 -12.73 0.68 11.12
C ILE A 19 -11.87 -0.59 11.14
N LEU A 20 -12.48 -1.77 11.26
CA LEU A 20 -11.78 -3.05 11.26
C LEU A 20 -11.14 -3.34 9.89
N GLN A 21 -11.81 -3.00 8.78
CA GLN A 21 -11.23 -3.07 7.44
C GLN A 21 -10.05 -2.09 7.30
N LYS A 22 -10.20 -0.83 7.73
CA LYS A 22 -9.10 0.15 7.74
C LYS A 22 -7.91 -0.30 8.59
N GLN A 23 -8.14 -0.98 9.71
CA GLN A 23 -7.09 -1.58 10.55
C GLN A 23 -6.41 -2.77 9.87
N LYS A 24 -7.14 -3.66 9.19
CA LYS A 24 -6.57 -4.78 8.42
C LYS A 24 -5.69 -4.31 7.24
N HIS A 25 -5.93 -3.11 6.73
CA HIS A 25 -5.12 -2.49 5.67
C HIS A 25 -3.86 -1.75 6.19
N LYS A 26 -3.61 -1.68 7.51
CA LYS A 26 -2.39 -1.08 8.06
C LYS A 26 -1.19 -2.03 7.99
N GLN A 27 -0.59 -2.14 6.81
CA GLN A 27 0.85 -2.34 6.63
C GLN A 27 1.15 -2.29 5.13
N VAL A 28 1.50 -1.11 4.61
CA VAL A 28 1.61 -0.93 3.15
C VAL A 28 3.00 -0.50 2.70
N PHE A 29 3.84 -0.01 3.59
CA PHE A 29 5.19 0.38 3.24
C PHE A 29 6.11 0.19 4.43
N ILE A 30 7.23 -0.48 4.23
CA ILE A 30 8.23 -0.63 5.27
C ILE A 30 9.49 0.13 4.83
N GLY A 31 9.85 1.14 5.62
CA GLY A 31 10.94 2.08 5.31
C GLY A 31 10.42 3.44 4.82
N SER A 32 11.02 3.96 3.75
CA SER A 32 10.72 5.30 3.23
C SER A 32 9.77 5.27 2.04
N THR A 33 8.79 6.18 2.05
CA THR A 33 7.91 6.48 0.91
C THR A 33 8.57 7.35 -0.16
N LYS A 34 9.67 8.04 0.16
CA LYS A 34 10.43 8.82 -0.81
C LYS A 34 11.21 7.90 -1.73
N LYS A 35 11.10 8.11 -3.04
CA LYS A 35 11.85 7.37 -4.06
C LYS A 35 13.35 7.57 -3.84
N VAL A 36 14.09 6.47 -3.76
CA VAL A 36 15.55 6.47 -3.71
C VAL A 36 16.06 6.27 -5.15
N PRO A 37 16.90 7.19 -5.67
CA PRO A 37 17.50 7.01 -7.00
C PRO A 37 18.19 5.65 -7.16
N GLY A 38 18.07 5.05 -8.34
CA GLY A 38 18.65 3.74 -8.67
C GLY A 38 17.99 2.54 -7.98
N HIS A 39 16.98 2.74 -7.13
CA HIS A 39 16.25 1.64 -6.50
C HIS A 39 14.98 1.30 -7.25
N THR A 40 14.63 0.02 -7.24
CA THR A 40 13.34 -0.48 -7.72
C THR A 40 12.42 -0.73 -6.53
N MET A 41 11.15 -0.38 -6.69
CA MET A 41 10.12 -0.76 -5.73
C MET A 41 9.71 -2.21 -5.99
N PHE A 42 9.88 -3.07 -5.00
CA PHE A 42 9.43 -4.45 -5.05
C PHE A 42 8.24 -4.64 -4.11
N SER A 43 7.35 -5.55 -4.47
CA SER A 43 6.24 -6.01 -3.65
C SER A 43 6.39 -7.50 -3.35
N PHE A 44 6.06 -7.87 -2.13
CA PHE A 44 5.98 -9.26 -1.67
C PHE A 44 4.56 -9.55 -1.21
N ASN A 45 3.92 -10.54 -1.82
CA ASN A 45 2.61 -11.00 -1.38
C ASN A 45 2.77 -11.98 -0.21
N THR A 46 2.20 -11.66 0.95
CA THR A 46 2.35 -12.47 2.16
C THR A 46 1.63 -13.81 2.08
N VAL A 47 0.64 -13.93 1.20
CA VAL A 47 -0.19 -15.12 0.96
C VAL A 47 0.43 -16.01 -0.12
N THR A 48 0.67 -15.49 -1.33
CA THR A 48 1.23 -16.28 -2.44
C THR A 48 2.74 -16.47 -2.35
N LYS A 49 3.42 -15.72 -1.47
CA LYS A 49 4.88 -15.67 -1.31
C LYS A 49 5.63 -15.18 -2.55
N GLU A 50 4.93 -14.59 -3.50
CA GLU A 50 5.52 -14.09 -4.73
C GLU A 50 6.17 -12.71 -4.54
N ILE A 51 7.31 -12.53 -5.21
CA ILE A 51 8.00 -11.25 -5.31
C ILE A 51 7.88 -10.73 -6.73
N LYS A 52 7.35 -9.52 -6.89
CA LYS A 52 7.27 -8.80 -8.17
C LYS A 52 7.71 -7.35 -8.02
N ILE A 53 7.94 -6.68 -9.14
CA ILE A 53 8.13 -5.23 -9.17
C ILE A 53 6.77 -4.59 -8.94
N ALA A 54 6.72 -3.58 -8.08
CA ALA A 54 5.47 -2.91 -7.75
C ALA A 54 4.99 -2.09 -8.96
N PRO A 55 3.73 -2.26 -9.39
CA PRO A 55 3.17 -1.47 -10.49
C PRO A 55 3.12 0.03 -10.11
N VAL A 56 3.64 0.87 -11.00
CA VAL A 56 3.66 2.33 -10.83
C VAL A 56 2.66 2.96 -11.80
N LYS A 57 1.76 3.78 -11.28
CA LYS A 57 0.88 4.66 -12.04
C LYS A 57 1.58 6.00 -12.21
N ARG A 58 1.66 6.48 -13.45
CA ARG A 58 2.16 7.83 -13.76
C ARG A 58 1.00 8.69 -14.21
N GLU A 59 0.73 9.74 -13.45
CA GLU A 59 -0.34 10.70 -13.75
C GLU A 59 0.28 12.04 -14.14
N ALA A 60 -0.20 12.61 -15.24
CA ALA A 60 0.16 13.97 -15.63
C ALA A 60 -0.74 14.94 -14.87
N VAL A 61 -0.13 15.84 -14.12
CA VAL A 61 -0.78 16.92 -13.38
C VAL A 61 -0.25 18.23 -13.92
N ILE A 62 -1.14 19.11 -14.36
CA ILE A 62 -0.74 20.44 -14.81
C ILE A 62 -0.43 21.28 -13.56
N ASP A 63 0.78 21.80 -13.48
CA ASP A 63 1.13 22.78 -12.47
C ASP A 63 0.46 24.11 -12.82
N TYR A 64 -0.50 24.53 -12.00
CA TYR A 64 -1.28 25.74 -12.26
C TYR A 64 -0.42 27.01 -12.31
N ARG A 65 0.70 27.06 -11.56
CA ARG A 65 1.60 28.23 -11.54
C ARG A 65 2.47 28.32 -12.78
N THR A 66 3.05 27.20 -13.19
CA THR A 66 4.02 27.20 -14.30
C THR A 66 3.38 26.86 -15.63
N ARG A 67 2.11 26.43 -15.66
CA ARG A 67 1.38 25.93 -16.84
C ARG A 67 2.11 24.76 -17.52
N THR A 68 3.02 24.08 -16.83
CA THR A 68 3.78 22.96 -17.35
C THR A 68 3.25 21.62 -16.84
N PRO A 69 3.34 20.54 -17.63
CA PRO A 69 2.97 19.21 -17.18
C PRO A 69 4.02 18.69 -16.17
N ARG A 70 3.59 18.42 -14.95
CA ARG A 70 4.35 17.61 -13.98
C ARG A 70 3.83 16.19 -13.97
N TYR A 71 4.71 15.23 -13.75
CA TYR A 71 4.32 13.83 -13.63
C TYR A 71 4.43 13.41 -12.18
N LYS A 72 3.34 12.87 -11.64
CA LYS A 72 3.31 12.24 -10.33
C LYS A 72 3.35 10.72 -10.53
N GLU A 73 4.31 10.08 -9.88
CA GLU A 73 4.37 8.63 -9.80
C GLU A 73 3.76 8.18 -8.48
N SER A 74 2.83 7.23 -8.54
CA SER A 74 2.24 6.58 -7.38
C SER A 74 2.26 5.07 -7.58
N ILE A 75 2.36 4.31 -6.50
CA ILE A 75 2.34 2.84 -6.58
C ILE A 75 0.91 2.37 -6.42
N ILE A 76 0.52 1.39 -7.24
CA ILE A 76 -0.76 0.72 -7.08
C ILE A 76 -0.62 -0.27 -5.92
N ILE A 77 -1.35 0.01 -4.84
CA ILE A 77 -1.32 -0.78 -3.62
C ILE A 77 -2.29 -1.95 -3.77
N GLU A 78 -1.78 -3.15 -3.54
CA GLU A 78 -2.52 -4.40 -3.54
C GLU A 78 -2.70 -4.92 -2.11
N LYS A 79 -3.74 -5.74 -1.91
CA LYS A 79 -3.99 -6.35 -0.60
C LYS A 79 -2.93 -7.39 -0.29
N ASN A 80 -2.62 -7.57 1.00
CA ASN A 80 -1.66 -8.55 1.51
C ASN A 80 -0.25 -8.41 0.90
N CYS A 81 0.09 -7.22 0.40
CA CYS A 81 1.39 -6.95 -0.19
C CYS A 81 2.21 -6.00 0.67
N ILE A 82 3.50 -6.29 0.77
CA ILE A 82 4.47 -5.47 1.47
C ILE A 82 5.43 -4.89 0.46
N TYR A 83 5.73 -3.60 0.61
CA TYR A 83 6.49 -2.84 -0.37
C TYR A 83 7.81 -2.33 0.23
N PHE A 84 8.90 -2.53 -0.52
CA PHE A 84 10.22 -2.00 -0.17
C PHE A 84 11.00 -1.57 -1.40
N GLN A 85 11.85 -0.56 -1.19
CA GLN A 85 12.85 -0.15 -2.16
C GLN A 85 14.13 -0.96 -1.98
N ALA A 86 14.65 -1.50 -3.09
CA ALA A 86 15.93 -2.19 -3.11
C ALA A 86 16.63 -2.00 -4.47
N LEU A 87 17.96 -2.04 -4.47
CA LEU A 87 18.77 -2.01 -5.69
C LEU A 87 18.49 -3.22 -6.60
N ASN A 88 18.16 -4.38 -6.02
CA ASN A 88 17.87 -5.61 -6.76
C ASN A 88 17.04 -6.58 -5.90
N LYS A 89 16.54 -7.66 -6.53
CA LYS A 89 15.73 -8.70 -5.87
C LYS A 89 16.44 -9.40 -4.71
N LYS A 90 17.76 -9.63 -4.81
CA LYS A 90 18.55 -10.27 -3.74
C LYS A 90 18.56 -9.41 -2.46
N ASN A 91 18.77 -8.11 -2.61
CA ASN A 91 18.72 -7.15 -1.50
C ASN A 91 17.33 -7.04 -0.91
N PHE A 92 16.29 -7.13 -1.74
CA PHE A 92 14.91 -7.17 -1.28
C PHE A 92 14.63 -8.41 -0.41
N ILE A 93 15.03 -9.60 -0.86
CA ILE A 93 14.91 -10.86 -0.10
C ILE A 93 15.63 -10.76 1.24
N LYS A 94 16.85 -10.20 1.26
CA LYS A 94 17.60 -9.99 2.50
C LYS A 94 16.86 -9.07 3.48
N LYS A 95 16.23 -8.00 2.98
CA LYS A 95 15.38 -7.12 3.79
C LYS A 95 14.15 -7.87 4.32
N LEU A 96 13.43 -8.61 3.48
CA LEU A 96 12.27 -9.40 3.91
C LEU A 96 12.60 -10.32 5.10
N LYS A 97 13.69 -11.08 4.99
CA LYS A 97 14.17 -11.95 6.08
C LYS A 97 14.48 -11.18 7.36
N ARG A 98 15.11 -10.00 7.25
CA ARG A 98 15.40 -9.12 8.40
C ARG A 98 14.12 -8.65 9.11
N TYR A 99 13.03 -8.48 8.39
CA TYR A 99 11.72 -8.11 8.96
C TYR A 99 10.88 -9.34 9.39
N GLY A 100 11.44 -10.56 9.33
CA GLY A 100 10.76 -11.78 9.78
C GLY A 100 9.83 -12.41 8.75
N TYR A 101 9.87 -12.00 7.48
CA TYR A 101 9.09 -12.63 6.43
C TYR A 101 9.83 -13.81 5.81
N THR A 102 9.19 -14.98 5.84
CA THR A 102 9.67 -16.19 5.17
C THR A 102 9.10 -16.27 3.76
N LEU A 103 9.99 -16.56 2.81
CA LEU A 103 9.70 -16.83 1.40
C LEU A 103 9.35 -18.29 1.20
#